data_AF-A0A6G4W6Y1-F1
#
_entry.id   AF-A0A6G4W6Y1-F1
#
_cell.length_a   1.000
_cell.length_b   1.000
_cell.length_c   1.000
_cell.angle_alpha   90.00
_cell.angle_beta   90.00
_cell.angle_gamma   90.00
#
_symmetry.space_group_name_H-M   'P 1'
#
loop_
_entity.id
_entity.type
_entity.pdbx_description
1 polymer ?
#
loop_
_entity_poly.entity_id
_entity_poly.type
_entity_poly.pdbx_seq_one_letter_code
_entity_poly.pdbx_strand_id
1 'polypeptide(L)'
;MEIHGKRDVLDVRDATVANSRFDDVNLSNTHFLNVNLSATKFDKVLLSNARFVDANLSGAFFSGVNMSNVKIENAQVAGMSINGVALNDLLKAYEAATAAGGK
;
A
#
# COMPACT_ATOMS: atom_id res chain seq x y z
N MET A 1 11.38 -8.12 7.75
CA MET A 1 11.80 -8.73 6.48
C MET A 1 12.34 -7.64 5.58
N GLU A 2 13.35 -7.92 4.77
CA GLU A 2 13.84 -7.01 3.74
C GLU A 2 13.81 -7.74 2.40
N ILE A 3 13.24 -7.13 1.36
CA ILE A 3 13.22 -7.68 0.00
C ILE A 3 13.81 -6.65 -0.95
N HIS A 4 14.78 -7.09 -1.76
CA HIS A 4 15.47 -6.29 -2.76
C HIS A 4 15.46 -6.98 -4.13
N GLY A 5 15.31 -6.22 -5.22
CA GLY A 5 15.47 -6.71 -6.60
C GLY A 5 14.50 -7.82 -7.06
N LYS A 6 13.45 -8.11 -6.30
CA LYS A 6 12.45 -9.15 -6.65
C LYS A 6 11.59 -8.70 -7.83
N ARG A 7 11.38 -9.61 -8.79
CA ARG A 7 10.61 -9.37 -10.03
C ARG A 7 9.41 -10.30 -10.23
N ASP A 8 9.17 -11.24 -9.31
CA ASP A 8 8.06 -12.19 -9.40
C ASP A 8 6.85 -11.72 -8.59
N VAL A 9 5.67 -12.16 -8.98
CA VAL A 9 4.44 -12.00 -8.19
C VAL A 9 4.61 -12.71 -6.84
N LEU A 10 4.29 -12.01 -5.75
CA LEU A 10 4.21 -12.63 -4.43
C LEU A 10 2.76 -12.98 -4.10
N ASP A 11 2.59 -14.05 -3.34
CA ASP A 11 1.34 -14.41 -2.69
C ASP A 11 1.66 -14.54 -1.19
N VAL A 12 1.25 -13.54 -0.43
CA VAL A 12 1.58 -13.41 0.99
C VAL A 12 0.30 -13.56 1.78
N ARG A 13 0.21 -14.61 2.60
CA ARG A 13 -0.99 -14.98 3.35
C ARG A 13 -0.65 -15.24 4.81
N ASP A 14 -1.54 -14.81 5.69
CA ASP A 14 -1.49 -15.13 7.13
C ASP A 14 -0.13 -14.83 7.79
N ALA A 15 0.51 -13.74 7.35
CA ALA A 15 1.89 -13.44 7.67
C ALA A 15 2.02 -12.12 8.44
N THR A 16 3.06 -12.03 9.28
CA THR A 16 3.50 -10.75 9.85
C THR A 16 4.77 -10.30 9.17
N VAL A 17 4.67 -9.15 8.50
CA VAL A 17 5.76 -8.43 7.83
C VAL A 17 5.81 -6.98 8.29
N ALA A 18 5.33 -6.69 9.51
CA ALA A 18 5.37 -5.36 10.12
C ALA A 18 6.81 -4.85 10.27
N ASN A 19 6.98 -3.53 10.29
CA ASN A 19 8.27 -2.83 10.40
C ASN A 19 9.30 -3.26 9.33
N SER A 20 8.83 -3.79 8.19
CA SER A 20 9.70 -4.25 7.12
C SER A 20 9.99 -3.14 6.11
N ARG A 21 10.96 -3.39 5.23
CA ARG A 21 11.27 -2.51 4.10
C ARG A 21 11.24 -3.29 2.78
N PHE A 22 10.58 -2.69 1.80
CA PHE A 22 10.61 -3.05 0.39
C PHE A 22 11.20 -1.87 -0.38
N ASP A 23 12.34 -2.08 -1.04
CA ASP A 23 13.08 -1.03 -1.74
C ASP A 23 13.46 -1.50 -3.14
N ASP A 24 13.03 -0.74 -4.15
CA ASP A 24 13.30 -1.00 -5.57
C ASP A 24 12.92 -2.43 -5.99
N VAL A 25 11.67 -2.81 -5.69
CA VAL A 25 11.11 -4.13 -6.02
C VAL A 25 9.86 -4.01 -6.89
N ASN A 26 9.65 -5.01 -7.72
CA ASN A 26 8.39 -5.16 -8.45
C ASN A 26 7.47 -6.11 -7.69
N LEU A 27 6.38 -5.57 -7.15
CA LEU A 27 5.30 -6.28 -6.48
C LEU A 27 3.99 -6.18 -7.28
N SER A 28 4.06 -5.89 -8.58
CA SER A 28 2.87 -5.82 -9.43
C SER A 28 2.11 -7.14 -9.42
N ASN A 29 0.78 -7.08 -9.38
CA ASN A 29 -0.13 -8.22 -9.28
C ASN A 29 0.02 -9.08 -8.00
N THR A 30 0.75 -8.59 -6.99
CA THR A 30 0.91 -9.29 -5.71
C THR A 30 -0.38 -9.27 -4.90
N HIS A 31 -0.64 -10.38 -4.21
CA HIS A 31 -1.77 -10.53 -3.29
C HIS A 31 -1.26 -10.60 -1.85
N PHE A 32 -1.71 -9.67 -1.01
CA PHE A 32 -1.54 -9.68 0.43
C PHE A 32 -2.90 -9.97 1.06
N LEU A 33 -3.07 -11.16 1.63
CA LEU A 33 -4.33 -11.58 2.27
C LEU A 33 -4.10 -11.88 3.75
N ASN A 34 -4.85 -11.20 4.64
CA ASN A 34 -4.73 -11.37 6.08
C ASN A 34 -3.28 -11.18 6.58
N VAL A 35 -2.65 -10.08 6.15
CA VAL A 35 -1.23 -9.80 6.42
C VAL A 35 -1.08 -8.58 7.32
N ASN A 36 -0.21 -8.67 8.32
CA ASN A 36 0.21 -7.50 9.09
C ASN A 36 1.41 -6.81 8.42
N LEU A 37 1.17 -5.64 7.83
CA LEU A 37 2.12 -4.73 7.16
C LEU A 37 2.28 -3.41 7.92
N SER A 38 1.94 -3.37 9.21
CA SER A 38 2.01 -2.14 10.00
C SER A 38 3.43 -1.58 10.04
N ALA A 39 3.55 -0.25 9.96
CA ALA A 39 4.82 0.49 9.92
C ALA A 39 5.82 0.05 8.83
N THR A 40 5.35 -0.68 7.81
CA THR A 40 6.19 -1.11 6.68
C THR A 40 6.48 0.06 5.74
N LYS A 41 7.70 0.09 5.20
CA LYS A 41 8.15 1.09 4.22
C LYS A 41 8.23 0.47 2.82
N PHE A 42 7.55 1.08 1.86
CA PHE A 42 7.63 0.78 0.44
C PHE A 42 8.26 1.96 -0.27
N ASP A 43 9.51 1.82 -0.71
CA ASP A 43 10.25 2.86 -1.45
C ASP A 43 10.53 2.39 -2.88
N LYS A 44 10.14 3.20 -3.87
CA LYS A 44 10.30 2.91 -5.31
C LYS A 44 9.73 1.55 -5.74
N VAL A 45 8.59 1.18 -5.17
CA VAL A 45 7.95 -0.12 -5.43
C VAL A 45 6.90 -0.02 -6.54
N LEU A 46 6.92 -0.97 -7.47
CA LEU A 46 5.84 -1.14 -8.44
C LEU A 46 4.73 -1.99 -7.80
N LEU A 47 3.55 -1.41 -7.58
CA LEU A 47 2.37 -2.07 -6.99
C LEU A 47 1.22 -2.20 -7.98
N SER A 48 1.45 -2.07 -9.29
CA SER A 48 0.34 -2.08 -10.25
C SER A 48 -0.50 -3.35 -10.13
N ASN A 49 -1.83 -3.19 -10.03
CA ASN A 49 -2.81 -4.26 -9.80
C ASN A 49 -2.62 -5.06 -8.49
N ALA A 50 -1.81 -4.59 -7.53
CA ALA A 50 -1.66 -5.28 -6.25
C ALA A 50 -2.95 -5.20 -5.41
N ARG A 51 -3.19 -6.22 -4.61
CA ARG A 51 -4.36 -6.31 -3.72
C ARG A 51 -3.93 -6.52 -2.27
N PHE A 52 -4.43 -5.66 -1.39
CA PHE A 52 -4.30 -5.77 0.05
C PHE A 52 -5.69 -6.04 0.63
N VAL A 53 -5.94 -7.28 1.02
CA VAL A 53 -7.24 -7.75 1.52
C VAL A 53 -7.09 -8.20 2.97
N ASP A 54 -7.95 -7.69 3.85
CA ASP A 54 -7.91 -7.96 5.30
C ASP A 54 -6.53 -7.65 5.91
N ALA A 55 -5.85 -6.62 5.41
CA ALA A 55 -4.48 -6.29 5.78
C ALA A 55 -4.41 -5.20 6.85
N ASN A 56 -3.39 -5.25 7.73
CA ASN A 56 -3.05 -4.12 8.59
C ASN A 56 -1.95 -3.28 7.94
N LEU A 57 -2.30 -2.10 7.42
CA LEU A 57 -1.42 -1.09 6.82
C LEU A 57 -1.22 0.12 7.76
N SER A 58 -1.53 -0.01 9.05
CA SER A 58 -1.43 1.11 9.98
C SER A 58 0.01 1.64 10.07
N GLY A 59 0.20 2.93 9.86
CA GLY A 59 1.50 3.58 9.80
C GLY A 59 2.37 3.19 8.60
N ALA A 60 1.85 2.45 7.62
CA ALA A 60 2.62 2.08 6.44
C ALA A 60 2.97 3.33 5.61
N PHE A 61 4.18 3.36 5.07
CA PHE A 61 4.72 4.47 4.31
C PHE A 61 5.03 4.04 2.88
N PHE A 62 4.38 4.67 1.91
CA PHE A 62 4.61 4.43 0.49
C PHE A 62 5.27 5.67 -0.13
N SER A 63 6.42 5.54 -0.78
CA SER A 63 7.11 6.63 -1.47
C SER A 63 7.65 6.19 -2.82
N GLY A 64 7.50 7.03 -3.84
CA GLY A 64 7.96 6.72 -5.20
C GLY A 64 7.26 5.50 -5.81
N VAL A 65 6.05 5.17 -5.35
CA VAL A 65 5.34 3.95 -5.76
C VAL A 65 4.44 4.15 -6.97
N ASN A 66 4.27 3.10 -7.76
CA ASN A 66 3.21 3.02 -8.76
C ASN A 66 2.01 2.27 -8.17
N MET A 67 0.91 2.97 -7.90
CA MET A 67 -0.33 2.41 -7.33
C MET A 67 -1.47 2.23 -8.35
N SER A 68 -1.17 2.19 -9.65
CA SER A 68 -2.19 2.00 -10.68
C SER A 68 -3.00 0.71 -10.43
N ASN A 69 -4.33 0.83 -10.37
CA ASN A 69 -5.27 -0.26 -10.11
C ASN A 69 -5.05 -1.02 -8.78
N VAL A 70 -4.37 -0.43 -7.80
CA VAL A 70 -4.26 -1.03 -6.47
C VAL A 70 -5.63 -1.11 -5.81
N LYS A 71 -5.90 -2.23 -5.15
CA LYS A 71 -7.07 -2.39 -4.28
C LYS A 71 -6.64 -2.58 -2.83
N ILE A 72 -7.23 -1.79 -1.95
CA ILE A 72 -7.10 -1.92 -0.50
C ILE A 72 -8.50 -2.17 0.04
N GLU A 73 -8.77 -3.40 0.49
CA GLU A 73 -10.10 -3.91 0.84
C GLU A 73 -10.05 -4.41 2.29
N ASN A 74 -11.02 -4.01 3.12
CA ASN A 74 -11.11 -4.40 4.54
C ASN A 74 -9.81 -4.18 5.36
N ALA A 75 -9.04 -3.15 5.01
CA ALA A 75 -7.74 -2.92 5.64
C ALA A 75 -7.79 -1.90 6.79
N GLN A 76 -6.92 -2.08 7.78
CA GLN A 76 -6.62 -1.04 8.76
C GLN A 76 -5.59 -0.08 8.17
N VAL A 77 -5.93 1.21 8.04
CA VAL A 77 -5.09 2.20 7.32
C VAL A 77 -4.73 3.42 8.17
N ALA A 78 -4.91 3.33 9.50
CA ALA A 78 -4.65 4.45 10.40
C ALA A 78 -3.18 4.90 10.31
N GLY A 79 -2.95 6.18 10.01
CA GLY A 79 -1.59 6.73 9.86
C GLY A 79 -0.85 6.31 8.59
N MET A 80 -1.49 5.60 7.66
CA MET A 80 -0.93 5.31 6.35
C MET A 80 -0.66 6.60 5.57
N SER A 81 0.45 6.65 4.83
CA SER A 81 0.78 7.79 3.98
C SER A 81 1.36 7.38 2.63
N ILE A 82 1.09 8.21 1.62
CA ILE A 82 1.57 8.04 0.24
C ILE A 82 2.31 9.32 -0.16
N ASN A 83 3.57 9.20 -0.55
CA ASN A 83 4.47 10.30 -0.86
C ASN A 83 4.48 11.40 0.22
N GLY A 84 4.43 11.00 1.49
CA GLY A 84 4.41 11.91 2.63
C GLY A 84 3.05 12.56 2.94
N VAL A 85 2.01 12.29 2.14
CA VAL A 85 0.65 12.79 2.40
C VAL A 85 -0.14 11.72 3.14
N ALA A 86 -0.79 12.09 4.25
CA ALA A 86 -1.61 11.18 5.02
C ALA A 86 -2.85 10.73 4.21
N LEU A 87 -3.21 9.44 4.28
CA LEU A 87 -4.35 8.90 3.55
C LEU A 87 -5.66 9.63 3.89
N ASN A 88 -5.85 10.01 5.16
CA ASN A 88 -7.03 10.76 5.59
C ASN A 88 -7.15 12.12 4.88
N ASP A 89 -6.02 12.77 4.58
CA ASP A 89 -6.02 14.05 3.88
C ASP A 89 -6.29 13.85 2.39
N LEU A 90 -5.79 12.77 1.79
CA LEU A 90 -6.13 12.37 0.42
C LEU A 90 -7.63 12.09 0.26
N LEU A 91 -8.23 11.37 1.22
CA LEU A 91 -9.67 11.07 1.20
C LEU A 91 -10.52 12.33 1.32
N LYS A 92 -10.18 13.23 2.25
CA LYS A 92 -10.84 14.53 2.37
C LYS A 92 -10.73 15.35 1.09
N ALA A 93 -9.55 15.35 0.46
CA ALA A 93 -9.34 16.06 -0.80
C ALA A 93 -10.20 15.47 -1.94
N TYR A 94 -10.33 14.14 -1.99
CA TYR A 94 -11.20 13.46 -2.95
C TYR A 94 -12.69 13.76 -2.71
N GLU A 95 -13.15 13.71 -1.46
CA GLU A 95 -14.52 14.07 -1.10
C GLU A 95 -14.84 15.53 -1.46
N ALA A 96 -13.92 16.46 -1.19
CA ALA A 96 -14.08 17.85 -1.59
C ALA A 96 -14.13 18.03 -3.11
N ALA A 97 -13.28 17.31 -3.86
CA ALA A 97 -13.25 17.36 -5.32
C ALA A 97 -14.53 16.80 -5.96
N THR A 98 -15.08 15.72 -5.40
CA THR A 98 -16.32 15.10 -5.90
C THR A 98 -17.56 15.92 -5.52
N ALA A 99 -17.60 16.51 -4.33
CA ALA A 99 -18.67 17.42 -3.91
C ALA A 99 -18.72 18.71 -4.76
N ALA A 100 -17.58 19.16 -5.29
CA ALA A 100 -17.49 20.33 -6.17
C ALA A 100 -17.94 20.06 -7.62
N GLY A 101 -18.48 18.87 -7.93
CA GLY A 101 -18.96 18.52 -9.27
C GLY A 101 -17.88 17.93 -10.19
N GLY A 102 -16.77 17.46 -9.63
CA GLY A 102 -15.76 16.69 -10.37
C GLY A 102 -16.34 15.36 -10.84
N LYS A 103 -16.64 15.27 -12.13
CA LYS A 103 -16.84 14.01 -12.85
C LYS A 103 -15.54 13.25 -12.99
#